data_AF-A0A4S8HXC3-F1
#
_entry.id   AF-A0A4S8HXC3-F1
#
_cell.length_a   1.000
_cell.length_b   1.000
_cell.length_c   1.000
_cell.angle_alpha   90.00
_cell.angle_beta   90.00
_cell.angle_gamma   90.00
#
_symmetry.space_group_name_H-M   'P 1'
#
loop_
_entity.id
_entity.type
_entity.pdbx_description
1 polymer ?
#
loop_
_entity_poly.entity_id
_entity_poly.type
_entity_poly.pdbx_seq_one_letter_code
_entity_poly.pdbx_strand_id
1 'polypeptide(L)'
;MESTANKKAKVFRSKQEIKRLLKEHAQSDQSVKAFCAGLNIAEGTFYHWKHKFSKGSDATGTIGFAPIEVVPSAGNGLFAEVGSIKIYQPVSAAYLKELLA
;
A
#
# COMPACT_ATOMS: atom_id res chain seq x y z
N MET A 1 11.48 -33.25 37.62
CA MET A 1 10.48 -32.70 36.69
C MET A 1 11.22 -32.28 35.43
N GLU A 2 11.42 -33.21 34.50
CA GLU A 2 12.19 -32.95 33.27
C GLU A 2 11.23 -32.47 32.18
N SER A 3 11.32 -31.19 31.82
CA SER A 3 10.58 -30.61 30.71
C SER A 3 11.26 -30.98 29.39
N THR A 4 10.75 -31.99 28.70
CA THR A 4 11.23 -32.39 27.37
C THR A 4 10.77 -31.35 26.34
N ALA A 5 11.62 -30.36 26.09
CA ALA A 5 11.43 -29.39 25.02
C ALA A 5 11.50 -30.09 23.65
N ASN A 6 10.33 -30.44 23.10
CA ASN A 6 10.16 -30.99 21.76
C ASN A 6 10.57 -29.94 20.72
N LYS A 7 11.84 -29.94 20.32
CA LYS A 7 12.40 -29.03 19.31
C LYS A 7 11.81 -29.39 17.94
N LYS A 8 10.72 -28.73 17.55
CA LYS A 8 10.13 -28.86 16.21
C LYS A 8 11.21 -28.56 15.16
N ALA A 9 11.46 -29.53 14.29
CA ALA A 9 12.43 -29.40 13.21
C ALA A 9 12.07 -28.18 12.34
N LYS A 10 13.05 -27.30 12.13
CA LYS A 10 12.86 -26.09 11.32
C LYS A 10 12.73 -26.50 9.86
N VAL A 11 11.50 -26.63 9.37
CA VAL A 11 11.24 -26.95 7.96
C VAL A 11 11.78 -25.81 7.10
N PHE A 12 12.83 -26.10 6.33
CA PHE A 12 13.39 -25.17 5.38
C PHE A 12 12.57 -25.20 4.09
N ARG A 13 11.90 -24.08 3.77
CA ARG A 13 11.11 -23.95 2.54
C ARG A 13 11.96 -23.36 1.41
N SER A 14 11.75 -23.85 0.19
CA SER A 14 12.44 -23.33 -0.99
C SER A 14 11.97 -21.91 -1.34
N LYS A 15 12.78 -21.15 -2.09
CA LYS A 15 12.43 -19.79 -2.54
C LYS A 15 11.14 -19.78 -3.39
N GLN A 16 10.96 -20.78 -4.25
CA GLN A 16 9.78 -20.90 -5.11
C GLN A 16 8.53 -21.15 -4.29
N GLU A 17 8.63 -22.01 -3.28
CA GLU A 17 7.53 -22.33 -2.38
C GLU A 17 7.11 -21.12 -1.54
N ILE A 18 8.07 -20.35 -1.03
CA ILE A 18 7.78 -19.11 -0.31
C ILE A 18 7.04 -18.11 -1.20
N LYS A 19 7.48 -17.93 -2.46
CA LYS A 19 6.77 -17.06 -3.42
C LYS A 19 5.36 -17.55 -3.72
N ARG A 20 5.15 -18.87 -3.84
CA ARG A 20 3.82 -19.47 -4.03
C ARG A 20 2.91 -19.14 -2.84
N LEU A 21 3.39 -19.37 -1.62
CA LEU A 21 2.64 -19.11 -0.39
C LEU A 21 2.27 -17.62 -0.22
N LEU A 22 3.17 -16.71 -0.59
CA LEU A 22 2.86 -15.27 -0.57
C LEU A 22 1.79 -14.89 -1.60
N LYS A 23 1.79 -15.51 -2.79
CA LYS A 23 0.73 -15.31 -3.80
C LYS A 23 -0.60 -15.89 -3.34
N GLU A 24 -0.58 -17.08 -2.76
CA GLU A 24 -1.76 -17.76 -2.25
C GLU A 24 -2.42 -16.98 -1.10
N HIS A 25 -1.60 -16.40 -0.20
CA HIS A 25 -2.11 -15.47 0.82
C HIS A 25 -2.68 -14.18 0.22
N ALA A 26 -2.07 -13.63 -0.83
CA ALA A 26 -2.59 -12.44 -1.51
C ALA A 26 -3.91 -12.69 -2.26
N GLN A 27 -4.16 -13.94 -2.66
CA GLN A 27 -5.41 -14.36 -3.30
C GLN A 27 -6.46 -14.84 -2.31
N SER A 28 -6.09 -15.05 -1.04
CA SER A 28 -7.04 -15.43 -0.01
C SER A 28 -7.47 -14.20 0.80
N ASP A 29 -8.76 -14.09 1.10
CA ASP A 29 -9.29 -13.07 2.02
C ASP A 29 -9.02 -13.42 3.50
N GLN A 30 -8.03 -14.27 3.76
CA GLN A 30 -7.69 -14.70 5.11
C GLN A 30 -6.68 -13.76 5.76
N SER A 31 -6.85 -13.52 7.05
CA SER A 31 -5.82 -12.80 7.82
C SER A 31 -4.51 -13.59 7.84
N VAL A 32 -3.38 -12.89 7.89
CA VAL A 32 -2.04 -13.49 7.95
C VAL A 32 -1.94 -14.50 9.10
N LYS A 33 -2.57 -14.19 10.24
CA LYS A 33 -2.63 -15.06 11.41
C LYS A 33 -3.34 -16.39 11.13
N ALA A 34 -4.51 -16.34 10.49
CA ALA A 34 -5.27 -17.54 10.13
C ALA A 34 -4.50 -18.40 9.09
N PHE A 35 -3.93 -17.75 8.08
CA PHE A 35 -3.13 -18.41 7.05
C PHE A 35 -1.87 -19.08 7.61
N CYS A 36 -1.15 -18.37 8.48
CA CYS A 36 0.06 -18.87 9.14
C CYS A 36 -0.24 -20.04 10.10
N ALA A 37 -1.37 -19.98 10.81
CA ALA A 37 -1.80 -21.06 11.72
C ALA A 37 -2.05 -22.36 10.95
N GLY A 38 -2.75 -22.31 9.81
CA GLY A 38 -3.03 -23.48 8.98
C GLY A 38 -1.79 -24.16 8.40
N LEU A 39 -0.73 -23.38 8.14
CA LEU A 39 0.51 -23.86 7.51
C LEU A 39 1.67 -24.06 8.49
N ASN A 40 1.41 -23.90 9.80
CA ASN A 40 2.41 -23.94 10.87
C ASN A 40 3.61 -23.01 10.60
N ILE A 41 3.32 -21.79 10.16
CA ILE A 41 4.32 -20.75 9.87
C ILE A 41 4.27 -19.75 11.03
N ALA A 42 5.42 -19.35 11.56
CA ALA A 42 5.46 -18.23 12.48
C ALA A 42 5.20 -16.92 11.71
N GLU A 43 4.32 -16.06 12.21
CA GLU A 43 3.94 -14.81 11.55
C GLU A 43 5.16 -13.95 11.20
N GLY A 44 6.15 -13.85 12.11
CA GLY A 44 7.40 -13.12 11.86
C GLY A 44 8.18 -13.65 10.66
N THR A 45 8.17 -14.96 10.43
CA THR A 45 8.79 -15.58 9.25
C THR A 45 8.04 -15.19 7.97
N PHE A 46 6.71 -15.16 8.03
CA PHE A 46 5.87 -14.74 6.90
C PHE A 46 6.12 -13.26 6.54
N TYR A 47 6.13 -12.36 7.52
CA TYR A 47 6.43 -10.94 7.27
C TYR A 47 7.86 -10.74 6.75
N HIS A 48 8.83 -11.49 7.28
CA HIS A 48 10.20 -11.46 6.75
C HIS A 48 10.25 -11.89 5.28
N TRP A 49 9.56 -12.96 4.90
CA TRP A 49 9.44 -13.38 3.51
C TRP A 49 8.74 -12.32 2.65
N LYS A 50 7.61 -11.78 3.12
CA LYS A 50 6.89 -10.72 2.41
C LYS A 50 7.81 -9.54 2.12
N HIS A 51 8.56 -9.05 3.12
CA HIS A 51 9.51 -7.96 2.96
C HIS A 51 10.69 -8.31 2.04
N LYS A 52 11.21 -9.53 2.14
CA LYS A 52 12.35 -9.99 1.34
C LYS A 52 11.99 -10.16 -0.14
N PHE A 53 10.78 -10.64 -0.43
CA PHE A 53 10.34 -10.95 -1.79
C PHE A 53 9.49 -9.83 -2.42
N SER A 54 9.01 -8.85 -1.65
CA SER A 54 8.42 -7.62 -2.21
C SER A 54 9.45 -6.73 -2.90
N LYS A 55 10.73 -6.83 -2.51
CA LYS A 55 11.85 -6.08 -3.10
C LYS A 55 12.37 -6.71 -4.43
N GLY A 56 11.57 -7.58 -5.05
CA GLY A 56 11.93 -8.40 -6.21
C GLY A 56 11.84 -7.73 -7.58
N SER A 57 11.88 -6.40 -7.65
CA SER A 57 12.13 -5.62 -8.86
C SER A 57 12.74 -4.29 -8.42
N ASP A 58 14.06 -4.17 -8.50
CA ASP A 58 14.81 -2.90 -8.47
C ASP A 58 14.44 -1.88 -7.39
N ALA A 59 14.16 -2.33 -6.17
CA ALA A 59 14.06 -1.42 -5.03
C ALA A 59 15.41 -1.28 -4.32
N THR A 60 16.41 -0.78 -5.06
CA THR A 60 17.34 0.24 -4.51
C THR A 60 16.57 1.57 -4.41
N GLY A 61 15.35 1.50 -3.89
CA GLY A 61 14.48 2.64 -3.64
C GLY A 61 14.94 3.21 -2.31
N THR A 62 15.67 4.30 -2.42
CA THR A 62 15.87 5.32 -1.39
C THR A 62 14.79 5.23 -0.30
N ILE A 63 15.22 4.93 0.92
CA ILE A 63 14.45 5.27 2.12
C ILE A 63 14.42 6.81 2.11
N GLY A 64 13.35 7.39 1.58
CA GLY A 64 13.22 8.82 1.35
C GLY A 64 11.75 9.22 1.31
N PHE A 65 11.51 10.52 1.39
CA PHE A 65 10.17 11.08 1.30
C PHE A 65 9.61 10.87 -0.11
N ALA A 66 8.37 10.36 -0.21
CA ALA A 66 7.64 10.36 -1.47
C ALA A 66 7.27 11.82 -1.80
N PRO A 67 7.63 12.34 -2.99
CA PRO A 67 7.19 13.66 -3.40
C PRO A 67 5.67 13.63 -3.56
N ILE A 68 4.99 14.43 -2.75
CA ILE A 68 3.57 14.72 -2.91
C ILE A 68 3.50 15.91 -3.85
N GLU A 69 3.04 15.71 -5.08
CA GLU A 69 2.67 16.81 -5.95
C GLU A 69 1.45 17.50 -5.34
N VAL A 70 1.67 18.69 -4.78
CA VAL A 70 0.60 19.57 -4.35
C VAL A 70 0.03 20.21 -5.61
N VAL A 71 -0.91 19.52 -6.26
CA VAL A 71 -1.72 20.15 -7.31
C VAL A 71 -2.53 21.25 -6.62
N PRO A 72 -2.36 22.54 -6.97
CA PRO A 72 -3.18 23.57 -6.39
C PRO A 72 -4.62 23.27 -6.79
N SER A 73 -5.44 22.85 -5.82
CA SER A 73 -6.88 22.87 -5.98
C SER A 73 -7.27 24.35 -5.95
N ALA A 74 -7.08 25.01 -7.09
CA ALA A 74 -7.75 26.25 -7.39
C ALA A 74 -9.24 25.93 -7.20
N GLY A 75 -9.87 26.58 -6.22
CA GLY A 75 -11.29 26.45 -5.96
C GLY A 75 -12.02 26.43 -7.29
N ASN A 76 -12.63 25.28 -7.58
CA ASN A 76 -13.08 24.91 -8.91
C ASN A 76 -13.85 26.09 -9.50
N GLY A 77 -13.30 26.74 -10.53
CA GLY A 77 -13.84 27.94 -11.18
C GLY A 77 -15.15 27.68 -11.93
N LEU A 78 -16.05 26.93 -11.31
CA LEU A 78 -17.38 26.58 -11.77
C LEU A 78 -18.22 27.86 -11.72
N PHE A 79 -18.47 28.39 -12.90
CA PHE A 79 -19.29 29.57 -13.11
C PHE A 79 -20.78 29.22 -13.07
N ALA A 80 -21.17 28.09 -13.67
CA ALA A 80 -22.56 27.62 -13.69
C ALA A 80 -22.68 26.10 -13.94
N GLU A 81 -23.82 25.52 -13.57
CA GLU A 81 -24.18 24.12 -13.80
C GLU A 81 -25.59 24.01 -14.40
N VAL A 82 -25.75 23.26 -15.50
CA VAL A 82 -27.06 22.91 -16.08
C VAL A 82 -27.10 21.41 -16.37
N GLY A 83 -27.88 20.68 -15.59
CA GLY A 83 -27.92 19.22 -15.65
C GLY A 83 -26.57 18.61 -15.28
N SER A 84 -25.93 17.90 -16.21
CA SER A 84 -24.58 17.33 -16.04
C SER A 84 -23.45 18.20 -16.60
N ILE A 85 -23.77 19.38 -17.15
CA ILE A 85 -22.80 20.25 -17.80
C ILE A 85 -22.28 21.28 -16.81
N LYS A 86 -20.96 21.30 -16.63
CA LYS A 86 -20.23 22.23 -15.75
C LYS A 86 -19.48 23.25 -16.59
N ILE A 87 -19.79 24.53 -16.38
CA ILE A 87 -19.18 25.66 -17.10
C ILE A 87 -18.15 26.30 -16.19
N TYR A 88 -16.91 26.40 -16.67
CA TYR A 88 -15.80 27.01 -15.92
C TYR A 88 -15.39 28.34 -16.56
N GLN A 89 -15.26 29.41 -15.77
CA GLN A 89 -14.83 30.71 -16.28
C GLN A 89 -13.49 31.15 -15.67
N PRO A 90 -12.49 31.50 -16.49
CA PRO A 90 -11.29 32.15 -16.00
C PRO A 90 -11.63 33.58 -15.54
N VAL A 91 -11.26 33.93 -14.31
CA VAL A 91 -11.34 35.31 -13.82
C VAL A 91 -9.97 35.97 -13.89
N SER A 92 -9.93 37.24 -14.33
CA SER A 92 -8.70 38.01 -14.40
C SER A 92 -8.30 38.54 -13.01
N ALA A 93 -7.01 38.81 -12.80
CA ALA A 93 -6.52 39.39 -11.55
C ALA A 93 -7.12 40.80 -11.27
N ALA A 94 -7.46 41.54 -12.32
CA ALA A 94 -8.09 42.87 -12.19
C ALA A 94 -9.49 42.77 -11.53
N TYR A 95 -10.30 41.79 -11.94
CA TYR A 95 -11.64 41.55 -11.36
C TYR A 95 -11.58 41.25 -9.86
N LEU A 96 -10.60 40.44 -9.42
CA LEU A 96 -10.42 40.13 -8.01
C LEU A 96 -10.02 41.36 -7.18
N LYS A 97 -9.28 42.29 -7.78
CA LYS A 97 -8.86 43.53 -7.13
C LYS A 97 -10.04 44.47 -6.87
N GLU A 98 -11.03 44.49 -7.76
CA GLU A 98 -12.23 45.32 -7.62
C GLU A 98 -13.20 44.81 -6.54
N LEU A 99 -13.24 43.50 -6.27
CA LEU A 99 -14.10 42.92 -5.22
C LEU A 99 -13.62 43.19 -3.78
N LEU A 100 -12.36 43.62 -3.60
CA LEU A 100 -11.75 43.91 -2.30
C LEU A 100 -11.75 45.41 -1.97
N ALA A 101 -12.43 46.23 -2.79
CA ALA A 101 -12.58 47.67 -2.59
C ALA A 101 -13.76 48.01 -1.67
#